data_AF-A0A8J3EHE8-F1
#
_entry.id   AF-A0A8J3EHE8-F1
#
_cell.length_a   1.000
_cell.length_b   1.000
_cell.length_c   1.000
_cell.angle_alpha   90.00
_cell.angle_beta   90.00
_cell.angle_gamma   90.00
#
_symmetry.space_group_name_H-M   'P 1'
#
loop_
_entity.id
_entity.type
_entity.pdbx_description
1 polymer ?
#
loop_
_entity_poly.entity_id
_entity_poly.type
_entity_poly.pdbx_seq_one_letter_code
_entity_poly.pdbx_strand_id
1 'polypeptide(L)'
;MMTTVPGARAPGSTPDMDSLIAAARTGAGTPWLARLQAEELARHALSLGLGVRLMEASAHTLHEPPRDVGWEILGADPDGQNWDDHHNPARAFKLFEAKLAAARRAGARLQYKLWLGQP
;
A
#
# COMPACT_ATOMS: atom_id res chain seq x y z
N MET A 1 -4.76 45.52 7.82
CA MET A 1 -5.06 44.56 6.74
C MET A 1 -4.32 43.28 7.08
N MET A 2 -5.02 42.26 7.59
CA MET A 2 -4.43 40.96 7.90
C MET A 2 -4.70 40.02 6.74
N THR A 3 -3.63 39.60 6.06
CA THR A 3 -3.67 38.62 4.98
C THR A 3 -3.84 37.23 5.58
N THR A 4 -4.99 36.61 5.35
CA THR A 4 -5.25 35.22 5.73
C THR A 4 -4.42 34.30 4.83
N VAL A 5 -3.57 33.48 5.44
CA VAL A 5 -2.83 32.41 4.76
C VAL A 5 -3.75 31.18 4.68
N PRO A 6 -4.11 30.63 3.51
CA PRO A 6 -4.90 29.42 3.43
C PRO A 6 -3.96 28.21 3.42
N GLY A 7 -3.89 27.45 4.51
CA GLY A 7 -3.10 26.23 4.52
C GLY A 7 -2.87 25.63 5.89
N ALA A 8 -3.85 24.88 6.39
CA ALA A 8 -3.60 23.75 7.28
C ALA A 8 -4.82 22.82 7.23
N ARG A 9 -4.75 21.78 6.40
CA ARG A 9 -5.71 20.67 6.44
C ARG A 9 -5.56 19.99 7.81
N ALA A 10 -6.65 19.82 8.54
CA ALA A 10 -6.64 19.28 9.90
C ALA A 10 -6.03 17.86 9.94
N PRO A 11 -5.12 17.57 10.89
CA PRO A 11 -4.64 16.20 11.10
C PRO A 11 -5.78 15.34 11.64
N GLY A 12 -6.25 14.37 10.85
CA GLY A 12 -7.30 13.42 11.26
C GLY A 12 -8.33 13.06 10.19
N SER A 13 -8.28 13.67 8.99
CA SER A 13 -9.14 13.22 7.88
C SER A 13 -8.54 11.99 7.21
N THR A 14 -9.26 10.85 7.24
CA THR A 14 -8.94 9.70 6.38
C THR A 14 -8.87 10.20 4.94
N PRO A 15 -7.76 9.98 4.21
CA PRO A 15 -7.67 10.39 2.82
C PRO A 15 -8.81 9.75 2.03
N ASP A 16 -9.45 10.54 1.17
CA ASP A 16 -10.51 10.04 0.31
C ASP A 16 -9.96 8.99 -0.67
N MET A 17 -10.79 7.99 -0.97
CA MET A 17 -10.39 6.83 -1.76
C MET A 17 -9.93 7.23 -3.17
N ASP A 18 -10.58 8.21 -3.79
CA ASP A 18 -10.22 8.69 -5.11
C ASP A 18 -8.83 9.35 -5.12
N SER A 19 -8.48 10.12 -4.09
CA SER A 19 -7.13 10.67 -3.92
C SER A 19 -6.10 9.57 -3.71
N LEU A 20 -6.44 8.49 -2.99
CA LEU A 20 -5.55 7.35 -2.83
C LEU A 20 -5.31 6.61 -4.16
N ILE A 21 -6.36 6.40 -4.96
CA ILE A 21 -6.24 5.83 -6.31
C ILE A 21 -5.36 6.71 -7.19
N ALA A 22 -5.60 8.03 -7.19
CA ALA A 22 -4.78 8.98 -7.94
C ALA A 22 -3.31 8.91 -7.51
N ALA A 23 -3.02 8.95 -6.21
CA ALA A 23 -1.66 8.85 -5.68
C ALA A 23 -0.98 7.51 -6.08
N ALA A 24 -1.68 6.39 -5.95
CA ALA A 24 -1.17 5.06 -6.26
C ALA A 24 -0.82 4.85 -7.75
N ARG A 25 -1.34 5.70 -8.64
CA ARG A 25 -1.05 5.65 -10.08
C ARG A 25 0.10 6.57 -10.49
N THR A 26 0.67 7.33 -9.56
CA THR A 26 1.88 8.12 -9.80
C THR A 26 3.13 7.28 -9.59
N GLY A 27 4.28 7.76 -10.08
CA GLY A 27 5.58 7.13 -9.77
C GLY A 27 5.90 7.10 -8.27
N ALA A 28 5.28 7.98 -7.47
CA ALA A 28 5.52 8.07 -6.04
C ALA A 28 4.77 7.03 -5.21
N GLY A 29 3.66 6.46 -5.70
CA GLY A 29 2.79 5.56 -4.93
C GLY A 29 1.92 6.29 -3.91
N THR A 30 1.17 5.54 -3.11
CA THR A 30 0.34 6.12 -2.02
C THR A 30 1.19 6.78 -0.92
N PRO A 31 0.59 7.58 -0.02
CA PRO A 31 1.14 7.74 1.32
C PRO A 31 1.29 6.39 2.05
N TRP A 32 2.03 6.35 3.16
CA TRP A 32 2.05 5.18 4.03
C TRP A 32 0.69 4.96 4.68
N LEU A 33 0.13 3.77 4.47
CA LEU A 33 -1.20 3.35 4.90
C LEU A 33 -1.11 2.34 6.04
N ALA A 34 -2.06 2.39 6.96
CA ALA A 34 -2.30 1.27 7.87
C ALA A 34 -2.83 0.05 7.09
N ARG A 35 -2.68 -1.14 7.67
CA ARG A 35 -3.15 -2.41 7.06
C ARG A 35 -4.57 -2.33 6.49
N LEU A 36 -5.53 -1.86 7.30
CA LEU A 36 -6.94 -1.80 6.89
C LEU A 36 -7.16 -0.83 5.72
N GLN A 37 -6.47 0.30 5.70
CA GLN A 37 -6.55 1.27 4.60
C GLN A 37 -5.95 0.69 3.31
N ALA A 38 -4.84 -0.05 3.41
CA ALA A 38 -4.26 -0.74 2.26
C ALA A 38 -5.20 -1.83 1.70
N GLU A 39 -5.86 -2.59 2.58
CA GLU A 39 -6.87 -3.59 2.21
C GLU A 39 -8.08 -2.97 1.51
N GLU A 40 -8.61 -1.88 2.07
CA GLU A 40 -9.73 -1.14 1.48
C GLU A 40 -9.37 -0.57 0.11
N LEU A 41 -8.18 0.02 -0.03
CA LEU A 41 -7.70 0.55 -1.30
C LEU A 41 -7.53 -0.55 -2.34
N ALA A 42 -6.91 -1.68 -1.99
CA ALA A 42 -6.70 -2.79 -2.93
C ALA A 42 -8.04 -3.40 -3.39
N ARG A 43 -9.02 -3.52 -2.48
CA ARG A 43 -10.37 -4.02 -2.83
C ARG A 43 -11.11 -3.04 -3.72
N HIS A 44 -11.03 -1.74 -3.43
CA HIS A 44 -11.64 -0.72 -4.27
C HIS A 44 -11.00 -0.67 -5.66
N ALA A 45 -9.67 -0.69 -5.73
CA ALA A 45 -8.91 -0.78 -6.99
C ALA A 45 -9.34 -1.98 -7.84
N LEU A 46 -9.49 -3.16 -7.23
CA LEU A 46 -9.98 -4.36 -7.91
C LEU A 46 -11.38 -4.15 -8.52
N SER A 47 -12.29 -3.48 -7.81
CA SER A 47 -13.62 -3.16 -8.33
C SER A 47 -13.61 -2.23 -9.55
N LEU A 48 -12.53 -1.46 -9.72
CA LEU A 48 -12.27 -0.59 -10.86
C LEU A 48 -11.45 -1.28 -11.97
N GLY A 49 -11.14 -2.57 -11.82
CA GLY A 49 -10.29 -3.32 -12.76
C GLY A 49 -8.79 -3.01 -12.64
N LEU A 50 -8.35 -2.38 -11.56
CA LEU A 50 -6.94 -2.08 -11.27
C LEU A 50 -6.33 -3.18 -10.38
N GLY A 51 -5.06 -3.48 -10.60
CA GLY A 51 -4.31 -4.41 -9.76
C GLY A 51 -3.23 -3.72 -8.93
N VAL A 52 -2.87 -4.33 -7.79
CA VAL A 52 -1.68 -3.92 -7.03
C VAL A 52 -0.44 -4.29 -7.83
N ARG A 53 0.22 -3.29 -8.41
CA ARG A 53 1.44 -3.47 -9.22
C ARG A 53 2.66 -3.69 -8.35
N LEU A 54 2.79 -2.86 -7.31
CA LEU A 54 3.88 -2.90 -6.35
C LEU A 54 3.31 -2.60 -4.96
N MET A 55 3.92 -3.21 -3.96
CA MET A 55 3.73 -2.88 -2.56
C MET A 55 5.10 -2.70 -1.93
N GLU A 56 5.20 -1.72 -1.04
CA GLU A 56 6.24 -1.64 -0.03
C GLU A 56 5.59 -1.80 1.36
N ALA A 57 6.34 -2.37 2.31
CA ALA A 57 5.90 -2.48 3.69
C ALA A 57 7.06 -2.16 4.64
N SER A 58 6.81 -1.43 5.74
CA SER A 58 7.83 -1.03 6.71
C SER A 58 7.27 -0.91 8.13
N ALA A 59 8.09 -1.15 9.15
CA ALA A 59 7.69 -1.06 10.56
C ALA A 59 7.68 0.39 11.09
N HIS A 60 6.74 0.70 11.98
CA HIS A 60 6.48 2.07 12.45
C HIS A 60 7.64 2.74 13.23
N THR A 61 8.46 1.97 13.96
CA THR A 61 9.57 2.46 14.80
C THR A 61 10.36 1.27 15.35
N LEU A 62 11.70 1.34 15.28
CA LEU A 62 12.67 0.42 15.88
C LEU A 62 12.68 0.49 17.42
N HIS A 63 11.61 0.09 18.10
CA HIS A 63 11.64 -0.08 19.57
C HIS A 63 11.84 -1.56 19.95
N GLU A 64 13.01 -1.83 20.53
CA GLU A 64 13.52 -3.08 21.13
C GLU A 64 13.73 -4.25 20.17
N PRO A 65 14.85 -4.98 20.34
CA PRO A 65 15.74 -5.34 19.26
C PRO A 65 14.97 -6.07 18.15
N PRO A 66 15.12 -5.64 16.88
CA PRO A 66 14.54 -6.38 15.77
C PRO A 66 15.08 -7.81 15.88
N ARG A 67 14.21 -8.76 16.22
CA ARG A 67 14.62 -10.17 16.26
C ARG A 67 15.00 -10.70 14.88
N ASP A 68 14.69 -9.95 13.83
CA ASP A 68 15.24 -10.13 12.50
C ASP A 68 15.31 -8.78 11.78
N VAL A 69 16.46 -8.50 11.19
CA VAL A 69 16.61 -7.51 10.13
C VAL A 69 15.77 -8.03 8.94
N GLY A 70 14.90 -7.22 8.35
CA GLY A 70 14.37 -7.50 7.00
C GLY A 70 12.88 -7.84 6.88
N TRP A 71 12.02 -6.83 7.03
CA TRP A 71 10.68 -6.89 6.43
C TRP A 71 10.50 -5.68 5.52
N GLU A 72 11.17 -5.71 4.37
CA GLU A 72 10.72 -4.98 3.19
C GLU A 72 10.05 -5.99 2.28
N ILE A 73 8.73 -5.85 2.06
CA ILE A 73 8.10 -6.54 0.96
C ILE A 73 8.33 -5.64 -0.25
N LEU A 74 9.45 -5.81 -0.94
CA LEU A 74 9.63 -5.26 -2.29
C LEU A 74 9.00 -6.26 -3.27
N GLY A 75 8.47 -5.78 -4.39
CA GLY A 75 7.82 -6.60 -5.44
C GLY A 75 8.77 -7.53 -6.20
N ALA A 76 9.51 -8.36 -5.47
CA ALA A 76 10.35 -9.45 -5.97
C ALA A 76 9.70 -10.78 -5.60
N ASP A 77 8.47 -10.99 -6.05
CA ASP A 77 7.80 -12.28 -5.91
C ASP A 77 8.38 -13.28 -6.92
N PRO A 78 8.20 -14.59 -6.73
CA PRO A 78 8.64 -15.58 -7.71
C PRO A 78 8.06 -15.31 -9.11
N ASP A 79 8.80 -15.70 -10.13
CA ASP A 79 8.42 -15.54 -11.54
C ASP A 79 6.97 -15.97 -11.81
N GLY A 80 6.26 -15.16 -12.59
CA GLY A 80 4.86 -15.39 -12.95
C GLY A 80 3.86 -14.95 -11.89
N GLN A 81 4.31 -14.45 -10.73
CA GLN A 81 3.44 -13.87 -9.69
C GLN A 81 3.45 -12.34 -9.69
N ASN A 82 4.48 -11.69 -10.22
CA ASN A 82 4.55 -10.24 -10.24
C ASN A 82 3.54 -9.68 -11.22
N TRP A 83 3.10 -8.45 -10.95
CA TRP A 83 2.18 -7.74 -11.85
C TRP A 83 2.68 -7.71 -13.30
N ASP A 84 3.96 -7.39 -13.49
CA ASP A 84 4.58 -7.24 -14.81
C ASP A 84 4.59 -8.55 -15.62
N ASP A 85 4.39 -9.71 -14.98
CA ASP A 85 4.34 -11.02 -15.65
C ASP A 85 2.96 -11.31 -16.27
N HIS A 86 1.88 -10.77 -15.70
CA HIS A 86 0.53 -11.26 -16.03
C HIS A 86 -0.56 -10.19 -16.12
N HIS A 87 -0.36 -8.98 -15.58
CA HIS A 87 -1.30 -7.85 -15.68
C HIS A 87 -2.76 -8.19 -15.30
N ASN A 88 -2.95 -9.00 -14.25
CA ASN A 88 -4.24 -9.56 -13.85
C ASN A 88 -4.61 -9.06 -12.45
N PRO A 89 -5.62 -8.16 -12.35
CA PRO A 89 -6.02 -7.54 -11.09
C PRO A 89 -6.37 -8.54 -9.98
N ALA A 90 -7.09 -9.61 -10.32
CA ALA A 90 -7.54 -10.60 -9.34
C ALA A 90 -6.37 -11.43 -8.79
N ARG A 91 -5.40 -11.77 -9.65
CA ARG A 91 -4.17 -12.47 -9.22
C ARG A 91 -3.32 -11.58 -8.32
N ALA A 92 -3.14 -10.31 -8.70
CA ALA A 92 -2.41 -9.34 -7.89
C ALA A 92 -3.06 -9.11 -6.52
N PHE A 93 -4.39 -9.03 -6.47
CA PHE A 93 -5.13 -8.91 -5.21
C PHE A 93 -4.92 -10.12 -4.29
N LYS A 94 -4.97 -11.35 -4.82
CA LYS A 94 -4.72 -12.57 -4.02
C LYS A 94 -3.29 -12.60 -3.45
N LEU A 95 -2.30 -12.20 -4.25
CA LEU A 95 -0.92 -12.11 -3.79
C LEU A 95 -0.75 -11.07 -2.68
N PHE A 96 -1.37 -9.91 -2.85
CA PHE A 96 -1.43 -8.86 -1.82
C PHE A 96 -2.05 -9.38 -0.51
N GLU A 97 -3.19 -10.06 -0.55
CA GLU A 97 -3.81 -10.65 0.65
C GLU A 97 -2.91 -11.68 1.34
N ALA A 98 -2.22 -12.52 0.55
CA ALA A 98 -1.30 -13.52 1.08
C ALA A 98 -0.13 -12.86 1.85
N LYS A 99 0.40 -11.76 1.32
CA LYS A 99 1.47 -10.97 1.94
C LYS A 99 1.02 -10.34 3.26
N LEU A 100 -0.18 -9.76 3.30
CA LEU A 100 -0.74 -9.22 4.55
C LEU A 100 -0.97 -10.31 5.61
N ALA A 101 -1.47 -11.48 5.18
CA ALA A 101 -1.66 -12.62 6.07
C ALA A 101 -0.33 -13.15 6.62
N ALA A 102 0.74 -13.16 5.82
CA ALA A 102 2.08 -13.53 6.27
C ALA A 102 2.61 -12.56 7.34
N ALA A 103 2.54 -11.24 7.10
CA ALA A 103 2.94 -10.23 8.07
C ALA A 103 2.16 -10.34 9.40
N ARG A 104 0.84 -10.58 9.32
CA ARG A 104 0.00 -10.78 10.50
C ARG A 104 0.39 -12.03 11.30
N ARG A 105 0.65 -13.15 10.62
CA ARG A 105 1.09 -14.40 11.28
C ARG A 105 2.44 -14.25 11.97
N ALA A 106 3.33 -13.42 11.41
CA ALA A 106 4.61 -13.08 12.01
C ALA A 106 4.50 -12.07 13.18
N GLY A 107 3.31 -11.56 13.49
CA GLY A 107 3.11 -10.54 14.52
C GLY A 107 3.65 -9.16 14.11
N ALA A 108 3.94 -8.94 12.83
CA ALA A 108 4.52 -7.70 12.33
C ALA A 108 3.48 -6.57 12.33
N ARG A 109 3.90 -5.37 12.77
CA ARG A 109 3.10 -4.14 12.73
C ARG A 109 3.69 -3.20 11.68
N LEU A 110 3.19 -3.34 10.46
CA LEU A 110 3.71 -2.64 9.28
C LEU A 110 2.74 -1.54 8.79
N GLN A 111 3.32 -0.54 8.16
CA GLN A 111 2.66 0.38 7.24
C GLN A 111 2.96 -0.05 5.80
N TYR A 112 2.06 0.30 4.89
CA TYR A 112 2.10 -0.17 3.50
C TYR A 112 2.02 0.98 2.53
N LYS A 113 2.68 0.85 1.40
CA LYS A 113 2.61 1.79 0.29
C LYS A 113 2.31 1.03 -0.99
N LEU A 114 1.32 1.49 -1.75
CA LEU A 114 0.82 0.77 -2.91
C LEU A 114 1.03 1.56 -4.19
N TRP A 115 1.31 0.83 -5.27
CA TRP A 115 1.20 1.31 -6.64
C TRP A 115 0.18 0.44 -7.37
N LEU A 116 -0.65 1.07 -8.20
CA LEU A 116 -1.67 0.39 -8.98
C LEU A 116 -1.31 0.36 -10.46
N GLY A 117 -1.61 -0.76 -11.12
CA GLY A 117 -1.47 -0.96 -12.56
C GLY A 117 -2.83 -1.14 -13.23
N GLN A 118 -2.91 -0.75 -14.50
CA GLN A 118 -3.99 -1.15 -15.40
C GLN A 118 -3.56 -2.37 -16.22
N PRO A 119 -4.47 -3.32 -16.48
CA PRO A 119 -4.22 -4.47 -17.33
C PRO A 119 -3.66 -4.12 -18.71
#